data_AF-A0A7S4SFH3-F1
#
_entry.id   AF-A0A7S4SFH3-F1
#
_cell.length_a   1.000
_cell.length_b   1.000
_cell.length_c   1.000
_cell.angle_alpha   90.00
_cell.angle_beta   90.00
_cell.angle_gamma   90.00
#
_symmetry.space_group_name_H-M   'P 1'
#
loop_
_entity.id
_entity.type
_entity.pdbx_description
1 polymer ?
#
loop_
_entity_poly.entity_id
_entity_poly.type
_entity_poly.pdbx_seq_one_letter_code
_entity_poly.pdbx_strand_id
1 'polypeptide(L)'
;MILLLSLFLSVLILLYLFYPAIKVIGKSIDVGVDDLILTNNDNTKQQQPILSIIIPAYNEEERLPPMLLETYTYLTKNRKDITNLCHAATLSCCTSEKQTQNTSSFELIVVDDGSIDDTRIKTIDFVNQHVNVSNKDAGGAGDSFRLITLHQNSGKGAAVRAGMIRAKGALCLMADADGATDITDGLPAVLKEMANVVTTTTTTTTKGKS
;
A
#
# COMPACT_ATOMS: atom_id res chain seq x y z
N MET A 1 -24.90 -50.64 -3.22
CA MET A 1 -23.51 -50.63 -2.67
C MET A 1 -22.50 -50.09 -3.69
N ILE A 2 -22.45 -50.61 -4.92
CA ILE A 2 -21.49 -50.19 -5.97
C ILE A 2 -21.64 -48.71 -6.37
N LEU A 3 -22.88 -48.22 -6.58
CA LEU A 3 -23.16 -46.81 -6.91
C LEU A 3 -22.76 -45.82 -5.80
N LEU A 4 -22.89 -46.24 -4.54
CA LEU A 4 -22.50 -45.43 -3.39
C LEU A 4 -20.97 -45.33 -3.29
N LEU A 5 -20.28 -46.43 -3.57
CA LEU A 5 -18.82 -46.50 -3.58
C LEU A 5 -18.22 -45.68 -4.73
N SER A 6 -18.82 -45.72 -5.93
CA SER A 6 -18.36 -44.92 -7.07
C SER A 6 -18.55 -43.42 -6.85
N LEU A 7 -19.68 -43.02 -6.23
CA LEU A 7 -19.93 -41.63 -5.87
C LEU A 7 -18.89 -41.14 -4.85
N PHE A 8 -18.61 -41.93 -3.81
CA PHE A 8 -17.60 -41.60 -2.81
C PHE A 8 -16.20 -41.45 -3.41
N LEU A 9 -15.80 -42.37 -4.28
CA LEU A 9 -14.49 -42.33 -4.94
C LEU A 9 -14.36 -41.11 -5.87
N SER A 10 -15.43 -40.74 -6.59
CA SER A 10 -15.43 -39.54 -7.44
C SER A 10 -15.28 -38.24 -6.63
N VAL A 11 -15.93 -38.15 -5.47
CA VAL A 11 -15.82 -36.99 -4.59
C VAL A 11 -14.40 -36.90 -4.01
N LEU A 12 -13.80 -38.03 -3.64
CA LEU A 12 -12.43 -38.08 -3.13
C LEU A 12 -11.39 -37.67 -4.20
N ILE A 13 -11.56 -38.15 -5.43
CA ILE A 13 -10.70 -37.77 -6.57
C ILE A 13 -10.85 -36.28 -6.88
N LEU A 14 -12.07 -35.76 -6.85
CA LEU A 14 -12.33 -34.33 -7.04
C LEU A 14 -11.65 -33.52 -5.94
N LEU A 15 -11.83 -33.88 -4.67
CA LEU A 15 -11.15 -33.24 -3.54
C LEU A 15 -9.63 -33.32 -3.65
N TYR A 16 -9.07 -34.42 -4.16
CA TYR A 16 -7.63 -34.56 -4.36
C TYR A 16 -7.10 -33.70 -5.51
N LEU A 17 -7.82 -33.64 -6.64
CA LEU A 17 -7.50 -32.77 -7.77
C LEU A 17 -7.55 -31.29 -7.38
N PHE A 18 -8.53 -30.90 -6.56
CA PHE A 18 -8.68 -29.53 -6.08
C PHE A 18 -7.90 -29.26 -4.79
N TYR A 19 -7.33 -30.27 -4.13
CA TYR A 19 -6.53 -30.11 -2.91
C TYR A 19 -5.41 -29.06 -3.05
N PRO A 20 -4.58 -29.07 -4.12
CA PRO A 20 -3.57 -28.02 -4.30
C PRO A 20 -4.18 -26.63 -4.46
N ALA A 21 -5.32 -26.49 -5.15
CA ALA A 21 -6.02 -25.21 -5.30
C ALA A 21 -6.62 -24.72 -3.98
N ILE A 22 -7.27 -25.60 -3.23
CA ILE A 22 -7.83 -25.32 -1.89
C ILE A 22 -6.70 -24.94 -0.92
N LYS A 23 -5.54 -25.60 -0.99
CA LYS A 23 -4.37 -25.31 -0.15
C LYS A 23 -3.74 -23.95 -0.47
N VAL A 24 -3.69 -23.56 -1.74
CA VAL A 24 -3.21 -22.22 -2.16
C VAL A 24 -4.17 -21.12 -1.68
N ILE A 25 -5.48 -21.34 -1.76
CA ILE A 25 -6.51 -20.41 -1.28
C ILE A 25 -6.47 -20.29 0.25
N GLY A 26 -6.37 -21.41 0.98
CA GLY A 26 -6.29 -21.42 2.44
C GLY A 26 -4.99 -20.84 2.99
N LYS A 27 -3.85 -21.06 2.30
CA LYS A 27 -2.57 -20.45 2.69
C LYS A 27 -2.61 -18.94 2.54
N SER A 28 -3.40 -18.38 1.62
CA SER A 28 -3.44 -16.94 1.35
C SER A 28 -4.01 -16.06 2.47
N ILE A 29 -4.69 -16.65 3.46
CA ILE A 29 -5.50 -15.90 4.44
C ILE A 29 -4.85 -15.88 5.83
N ASP A 30 -3.89 -16.77 6.12
CA ASP A 30 -3.30 -16.92 7.47
C ASP A 30 -1.78 -17.19 7.47
N VAL A 31 -1.05 -16.73 6.43
CA VAL A 31 0.43 -16.75 6.48
C VAL A 31 0.88 -15.69 7.49
N GLY A 32 0.95 -16.02 8.78
CA GLY A 32 1.51 -15.19 9.87
C GLY A 32 2.02 -13.80 9.44
N VAL A 33 1.08 -12.88 9.20
CA VAL A 33 1.38 -11.52 8.77
C VAL A 33 1.14 -10.64 9.97
N ASP A 34 2.20 -10.12 10.56
CA ASP A 34 2.10 -9.13 11.62
C ASP A 34 1.92 -7.76 10.98
N ASP A 35 0.74 -7.15 11.15
CA ASP A 35 0.42 -5.81 10.64
C ASP A 35 0.41 -4.82 11.79
N LEU A 36 1.54 -4.12 11.94
CA LEU A 36 1.79 -3.19 13.03
C LEU A 36 1.60 -1.75 12.54
N ILE A 37 0.63 -1.05 13.12
CA ILE A 37 0.49 0.40 12.95
C ILE A 37 1.49 1.08 13.88
N LEU A 38 2.43 1.84 13.31
CA LEU A 38 3.56 2.43 14.05
C LEU A 38 3.31 3.88 14.47
N THR A 39 2.26 4.52 13.97
CA THR A 39 1.90 5.90 14.32
C THR A 39 0.96 5.95 15.52
N ASN A 40 1.28 6.80 16.51
CA ASN A 40 0.44 7.03 17.68
C ASN A 40 -0.78 7.89 17.30
N ASN A 41 -1.88 7.26 16.89
CA ASN A 41 -3.11 7.97 16.55
C ASN A 41 -4.29 7.29 17.26
N ASP A 42 -4.37 7.50 18.58
CA ASP A 42 -5.23 6.70 19.45
C ASP A 42 -6.73 7.01 19.32
N ASN A 43 -7.18 8.15 18.76
CA ASN A 43 -8.60 8.50 18.78
C ASN A 43 -9.03 9.54 17.71
N THR A 44 -8.84 9.27 16.42
CA THR A 44 -9.48 10.10 15.38
C THR A 44 -10.08 9.24 14.28
N LYS A 45 -11.28 9.63 13.78
CA LYS A 45 -11.87 9.10 12.54
C LYS A 45 -10.78 9.08 11.47
N GLN A 46 -10.17 7.91 11.20
CA GLN A 46 -9.15 7.77 10.16
C GLN A 46 -9.82 8.10 8.83
N GLN A 47 -9.60 9.31 8.34
CA GLN A 47 -9.97 9.67 6.97
C GLN A 47 -9.17 8.78 6.03
N GLN A 48 -9.82 8.29 4.97
CA GLN A 48 -9.17 7.47 3.98
C GLN A 48 -7.96 8.22 3.41
N PRO A 49 -6.74 7.64 3.42
CA PRO A 49 -5.58 8.26 2.79
C PRO A 49 -5.84 8.52 1.31
N ILE A 50 -5.32 9.61 0.77
CA ILE A 50 -5.42 9.85 -0.67
C ILE A 50 -4.44 8.97 -1.46
N LEU A 51 -3.31 8.64 -0.83
CA LEU A 51 -2.21 7.86 -1.41
C LEU A 51 -1.65 6.89 -0.37
N SER A 52 -1.49 5.63 -0.76
CA SER A 52 -0.71 4.62 -0.06
C SER A 52 0.53 4.26 -0.88
N ILE A 53 1.70 4.30 -0.26
CA ILE A 53 2.96 3.85 -0.85
C ILE A 53 3.39 2.55 -0.16
N ILE A 54 3.52 1.50 -0.96
CA ILE A 54 3.90 0.15 -0.53
C ILE A 54 5.38 -0.05 -0.86
N ILE A 55 6.16 -0.40 0.16
CA ILE A 55 7.62 -0.54 0.08
C ILE A 55 8.00 -1.96 0.49
N PRO A 56 8.17 -2.90 -0.46
CA PRO A 56 8.67 -4.23 -0.14
C PRO A 56 10.14 -4.14 0.27
N ALA A 57 10.51 -4.79 1.37
CA ALA A 57 11.86 -4.83 1.90
C ALA A 57 12.26 -6.26 2.26
N TYR A 58 13.49 -6.65 1.90
CA TYR A 58 14.14 -7.88 2.35
C TYR A 58 15.63 -7.63 2.49
N ASN A 59 16.13 -7.67 3.71
CA ASN A 59 17.52 -7.34 4.04
C ASN A 59 17.96 -5.96 3.53
N GLU A 60 17.23 -4.93 3.97
CA GLU A 60 17.36 -3.54 3.54
C GLU A 60 17.78 -2.59 4.69
N GLU A 61 18.39 -3.11 5.76
CA GLU A 61 18.67 -2.32 6.98
C GLU A 61 19.48 -1.03 6.74
N GLU A 62 20.32 -1.00 5.71
CA GLU A 62 21.13 0.17 5.35
C GLU A 62 20.42 1.10 4.35
N ARG A 63 19.68 0.55 3.39
CA ARG A 63 19.09 1.31 2.25
C ARG A 63 17.70 1.85 2.56
N LEU A 64 16.93 1.15 3.39
CA LEU A 64 15.56 1.52 3.70
C LEU A 64 15.46 2.84 4.49
N PRO A 65 16.23 3.09 5.57
CA PRO A 65 16.11 4.33 6.34
C PRO A 65 16.33 5.63 5.53
N PRO A 66 17.39 5.79 4.71
CA PRO A 66 17.58 7.01 3.92
C PRO A 66 16.47 7.19 2.87
N MET A 67 16.01 6.13 2.22
CA MET A 67 14.90 6.20 1.27
C MET A 67 13.59 6.63 1.96
N LEU A 68 13.29 6.08 3.14
CA LEU A 68 12.13 6.49 3.94
C LEU A 68 12.21 7.96 4.35
N LEU A 69 13.39 8.43 4.75
CA LEU A 69 13.62 9.83 5.11
C LEU A 69 13.35 10.76 3.94
N GLU A 70 13.91 10.45 2.76
CA GLU A 70 13.72 11.22 1.54
C GLU A 70 12.24 11.27 1.14
N THR A 71 11.59 10.11 1.09
CA THR A 71 10.18 9.98 0.71
C THR A 71 9.28 10.76 1.67
N TYR A 72 9.43 10.55 2.98
CA TYR A 72 8.60 11.22 3.99
C TYR A 72 8.82 12.74 3.98
N THR A 73 10.06 13.19 3.82
CA THR A 73 10.41 14.62 3.72
C THR A 73 9.77 15.25 2.49
N TYR A 74 9.88 14.58 1.34
CA TYR A 74 9.31 15.07 0.08
C TYR A 74 7.78 15.17 0.16
N LEU A 75 7.10 14.13 0.65
CA LEU A 75 5.64 14.12 0.80
C LEU A 75 5.16 15.21 1.76
N THR A 76 5.85 15.39 2.89
CA THR A 76 5.49 16.40 3.89
C THR A 76 5.69 17.81 3.34
N LYS A 77 6.81 18.06 2.66
CA LYS A 77 7.14 19.36 2.06
C LYS A 77 6.21 19.75 0.92
N ASN A 78 5.84 18.80 0.06
CA ASN A 78 5.04 19.04 -1.15
C ASN A 78 3.58 18.60 -1.02
N ARG A 79 3.07 18.46 0.22
CA ARG A 79 1.77 17.86 0.53
C ARG A 79 0.61 18.40 -0.31
N LYS A 80 0.53 19.72 -0.49
CA LYS A 80 -0.55 20.37 -1.25
C LYS A 80 -0.51 19.97 -2.73
N ASP A 81 0.66 20.03 -3.34
CA ASP A 81 0.83 19.75 -4.77
C ASP A 81 0.57 18.26 -5.06
N ILE A 82 1.09 17.37 -4.22
CA ILE A 82 0.82 15.93 -4.34
C ILE A 82 -0.67 15.62 -4.14
N THR A 83 -1.32 16.25 -3.16
CA THR A 83 -2.77 16.08 -2.96
C THR A 83 -3.56 16.49 -4.20
N ASN A 84 -3.21 17.61 -4.83
CA ASN A 84 -3.86 18.07 -6.06
C ASN A 84 -3.64 17.10 -7.24
N LEU A 85 -2.41 16.59 -7.41
CA LEU A 85 -2.11 15.59 -8.44
C LEU A 85 -2.89 14.29 -8.21
N CYS A 86 -2.98 13.83 -6.96
CA CYS A 86 -3.79 12.65 -6.63
C CYS A 86 -5.29 12.88 -6.88
N HIS A 87 -5.81 14.07 -6.59
CA HIS A 87 -7.20 14.42 -6.93
C HIS A 87 -7.45 14.45 -8.44
N ALA A 88 -6.46 14.85 -9.25
CA ALA A 88 -6.57 14.78 -10.70
C ALA A 88 -6.44 13.34 -11.24
N ALA A 89 -5.58 12.53 -10.61
CA ALA A 89 -5.36 11.12 -10.95
C ALA A 89 -6.50 10.21 -10.48
N THR A 90 -7.31 10.66 -9.53
CA THR A 90 -8.56 10.01 -9.15
C THR A 90 -9.70 10.68 -9.90
N LEU A 91 -10.72 9.94 -10.32
CA LEU A 91 -11.92 10.48 -10.99
C LEU A 91 -12.76 11.43 -10.10
N SER A 92 -12.23 11.83 -8.95
CA SER A 92 -12.81 12.75 -7.97
C SER A 92 -12.68 14.22 -8.39
N CYS A 93 -12.66 14.51 -9.70
CA CYS A 93 -12.63 15.87 -10.25
C CYS A 93 -13.95 16.63 -10.04
N CYS A 94 -15.02 15.94 -9.65
CA CYS A 94 -16.36 16.51 -9.59
C CYS A 94 -16.91 16.54 -8.15
N THR A 95 -16.73 17.67 -7.46
CA THR A 95 -17.87 18.46 -6.96
C THR A 95 -17.36 19.84 -6.57
N SER A 96 -17.83 20.84 -7.31
CA SER A 96 -17.77 22.25 -6.94
C SER A 96 -18.62 22.52 -5.70
N GLU A 97 -18.21 22.05 -4.53
CA GLU A 97 -18.80 22.46 -3.25
C GLU A 97 -17.68 22.63 -2.22
N LYS A 98 -17.24 23.89 -2.03
CA LYS A 98 -16.51 24.40 -0.86
C LYS A 98 -15.52 23.42 -0.21
N GLN A 99 -14.42 23.09 -0.89
CA GLN A 99 -13.34 22.33 -0.27
C GLN A 99 -12.36 23.27 0.41
N THR A 100 -12.67 23.58 1.66
CA THR A 100 -11.78 24.19 2.63
C THR A 100 -10.49 23.37 2.70
N GLN A 101 -9.39 23.89 2.13
CA GLN A 101 -7.98 23.73 2.52
C GLN A 101 -7.65 22.61 3.53
N ASN A 102 -8.01 21.36 3.27
CA ASN A 102 -7.69 20.24 4.17
C ASN A 102 -6.72 19.35 3.44
N THR A 103 -5.48 19.38 3.90
CA THR A 103 -4.42 18.56 3.34
C THR A 103 -4.74 17.09 3.61
N SER A 104 -4.75 16.25 2.57
CA SER A 104 -5.07 14.83 2.71
C SER A 104 -3.98 14.08 3.48
N SER A 105 -4.36 12.96 4.09
CA SER A 105 -3.44 12.03 4.75
C SER A 105 -2.75 11.12 3.74
N PHE A 106 -1.51 10.73 4.06
CA PHE A 106 -0.74 9.73 3.33
C PHE A 106 -0.55 8.47 4.19
N GLU A 107 -0.41 7.32 3.52
CA GLU A 107 -0.09 6.05 4.16
C GLU A 107 1.22 5.49 3.59
N LEU A 108 2.21 5.25 4.46
CA LEU A 108 3.44 4.56 4.08
C LEU A 108 3.42 3.16 4.71
N ILE A 109 3.56 2.14 3.87
CA ILE A 109 3.48 0.75 4.27
C ILE A 109 4.80 0.07 3.90
N VAL A 110 5.63 -0.22 4.89
CA VAL A 110 6.80 -1.07 4.73
C VAL A 110 6.36 -2.52 4.86
N VAL A 111 6.69 -3.36 3.89
CA VAL A 111 6.42 -4.80 3.93
C VAL A 111 7.74 -5.53 4.04
N ASP A 112 8.07 -5.97 5.25
CA ASP A 112 9.22 -6.80 5.55
C ASP A 112 8.93 -8.27 5.14
N ASP A 113 9.56 -8.72 4.06
CA ASP A 113 9.42 -10.08 3.50
C ASP A 113 10.27 -11.11 4.26
N GLY A 114 10.16 -11.11 5.59
CA GLY A 114 10.88 -12.03 6.47
C GLY A 114 12.40 -11.83 6.42
N SER A 115 12.86 -10.59 6.56
CA SER A 115 14.29 -10.25 6.63
C SER A 115 14.99 -10.98 7.78
N ILE A 116 16.28 -11.24 7.60
CA ILE A 116 17.15 -11.89 8.61
C ILE A 116 18.09 -10.89 9.30
N ASP A 117 18.05 -9.64 8.89
CA ASP A 117 18.83 -8.51 9.43
C ASP A 117 17.93 -7.57 10.27
N ASP A 118 18.43 -6.39 10.60
CA ASP A 118 17.69 -5.43 11.44
C ASP A 118 16.67 -4.58 10.66
N THR A 119 16.31 -4.91 9.40
CA THR A 119 15.37 -4.12 8.57
C THR A 119 14.09 -3.71 9.31
N ARG A 120 13.50 -4.66 10.03
CA ARG A 120 12.32 -4.45 10.87
C ARG A 120 12.57 -3.41 11.96
N ILE A 121 13.68 -3.56 12.68
CA ILE A 121 14.05 -2.68 13.78
C ILE A 121 14.35 -1.27 13.26
N LYS A 122 15.10 -1.15 12.17
CA LYS A 122 15.39 0.13 11.52
C LYS A 122 14.12 0.87 11.08
N THR A 123 13.11 0.14 10.61
CA THR A 123 11.80 0.74 10.27
C THR A 123 11.10 1.31 11.49
N ILE A 124 11.06 0.55 12.60
CA ILE A 124 10.44 0.99 13.85
C ILE A 124 11.16 2.21 14.42
N ASP A 125 12.50 2.16 14.44
CA ASP A 125 13.36 3.26 14.90
C ASP A 125 13.13 4.52 14.06
N PHE A 126 13.06 4.39 12.73
CA PHE A 126 12.79 5.50 11.83
C PHE A 126 11.46 6.19 12.18
N VAL A 127 10.38 5.43 12.34
CA VAL A 127 9.05 5.99 12.67
C VAL A 127 9.06 6.70 14.02
N ASN A 128 9.70 6.10 15.01
CA ASN A 128 9.81 6.70 16.34
C ASN A 128 10.62 8.00 16.33
N GLN A 129 11.69 8.08 15.53
CA GLN A 129 12.58 9.23 15.47
C GLN A 129 12.04 10.38 14.60
N HIS A 130 11.39 10.06 13.48
CA HIS A 130 11.06 11.06 12.45
C HIS A 130 9.56 11.33 12.31
N VAL A 131 8.70 10.32 12.50
CA VAL A 131 7.26 10.47 12.24
C VAL A 131 6.51 10.82 13.51
N ASN A 132 6.72 10.05 14.58
CA ASN A 132 6.05 10.25 15.86
C ASN A 132 6.50 11.51 16.61
N VAL A 133 7.71 12.02 16.31
CA VAL A 133 8.19 13.31 16.82
C VAL A 133 7.50 14.45 16.06
N SER A 134 7.50 14.44 14.72
CA SER A 134 6.91 15.50 13.91
C SER A 134 5.39 15.66 14.09
N ASN A 135 4.66 14.57 14.35
CA ASN A 135 3.21 14.61 14.55
C ASN A 135 2.77 15.25 15.89
N LYS A 136 3.69 15.47 16.84
CA LYS A 136 3.37 16.13 18.12
C LYS A 136 3.30 17.64 18.02
N ASP A 137 4.09 18.24 17.12
CA ASP A 137 4.25 19.70 17.03
C ASP A 137 3.36 20.34 15.94
N ALA A 138 3.04 19.59 14.90
CA ALA A 138 2.13 20.01 13.84
C ALA A 138 0.84 19.19 13.96
N GLY A 139 -0.28 19.82 14.34
CA GLY A 139 -1.60 19.18 14.47
C GLY A 139 -1.94 18.29 13.29
N GLY A 140 -1.59 17.00 13.42
CA GLY A 140 -1.18 16.17 12.30
C GLY A 140 -2.27 15.93 11.28
N ALA A 141 -1.92 16.01 10.00
CA ALA A 141 -2.80 15.73 8.87
C ALA A 141 -3.21 14.24 8.74
N GLY A 142 -3.08 13.45 9.81
CA GLY A 142 -3.60 12.08 9.91
C GLY A 142 -2.78 11.02 9.17
N ASP A 143 -1.50 11.28 8.86
CA ASP A 143 -0.64 10.31 8.18
C ASP A 143 -0.47 9.02 8.99
N SER A 144 -0.44 7.89 8.29
CA SER A 144 -0.25 6.58 8.88
C SER A 144 1.03 5.94 8.37
N PHE A 145 1.79 5.36 9.29
CA PHE A 145 2.95 4.53 8.96
C PHE A 145 2.69 3.12 9.49
N ARG A 146 2.85 2.13 8.63
CA ARG A 146 2.58 0.73 8.93
C ARG A 146 3.76 -0.14 8.53
N LEU A 147 3.99 -1.16 9.34
CA LEU A 147 4.95 -2.21 9.08
C LEU A 147 4.20 -3.53 9.02
N ILE A 148 4.30 -4.21 7.89
CA ILE A 148 3.74 -5.52 7.65
C ILE A 148 4.91 -6.50 7.59
N THR A 149 4.99 -7.46 8.50
CA THR A 149 6.04 -8.49 8.49
C THR A 149 5.47 -9.83 8.04
N LEU A 150 6.08 -10.43 7.02
CA LEU A 150 5.78 -11.78 6.57
C LEU A 150 6.66 -12.79 7.32
N HIS A 151 6.08 -13.93 7.71
CA HIS A 151 6.79 -14.96 8.48
C HIS A 151 8.02 -15.56 7.78
N GLN A 152 8.08 -15.52 6.45
CA GLN A 152 9.21 -16.01 5.66
C GLN A 152 9.29 -15.26 4.33
N ASN A 153 10.50 -15.15 3.80
CA ASN A 153 10.72 -14.65 2.45
C ASN A 153 9.89 -15.45 1.44
N SER A 154 8.96 -14.74 0.81
CA SER A 154 7.99 -15.24 -0.16
C SER A 154 8.16 -14.55 -1.53
N GLY A 155 9.18 -13.70 -1.66
CA GLY A 155 9.53 -12.93 -2.83
C GLY A 155 8.81 -11.59 -2.90
N LYS A 156 9.41 -10.64 -3.63
CA LYS A 156 8.91 -9.26 -3.81
C LYS A 156 7.43 -9.20 -4.20
N GLY A 157 6.97 -10.08 -5.11
CA GLY A 157 5.57 -10.10 -5.52
C GLY A 157 4.59 -10.44 -4.39
N ALA A 158 4.98 -11.33 -3.47
CA ALA A 158 4.18 -11.65 -2.29
C ALA A 158 4.13 -10.47 -1.31
N ALA A 159 5.26 -9.80 -1.08
CA ALA A 159 5.35 -8.59 -0.26
C ALA A 159 4.48 -7.46 -0.83
N VAL A 160 4.62 -7.16 -2.12
CA VAL A 160 3.81 -6.15 -2.81
C VAL A 160 2.33 -6.49 -2.71
N ARG A 161 1.93 -7.74 -2.99
CA ARG A 161 0.54 -8.18 -2.86
C ARG A 161 0.01 -8.01 -1.43
N ALA A 162 0.81 -8.38 -0.43
CA ALA A 162 0.42 -8.28 0.97
C ALA A 162 0.17 -6.83 1.38
N GLY A 163 1.05 -5.91 0.96
CA GLY A 163 0.88 -4.46 1.17
C GLY A 163 -0.31 -3.88 0.41
N MET A 164 -0.45 -4.20 -0.87
CA MET A 164 -1.54 -3.69 -1.73
C MET A 164 -2.92 -4.09 -1.22
N ILE A 165 -3.09 -5.33 -0.74
CA ILE A 165 -4.38 -5.81 -0.18
C ILE A 165 -4.74 -5.06 1.12
N ARG A 166 -3.73 -4.63 1.88
CA ARG A 166 -3.90 -3.97 3.18
C ARG A 166 -3.92 -2.44 3.09
N ALA A 167 -3.51 -1.89 1.96
CA ALA A 167 -3.50 -0.46 1.71
C ALA A 167 -4.93 0.11 1.73
N LYS A 168 -5.08 1.29 2.33
CA LYS A 168 -6.37 1.97 2.48
C LYS A 168 -6.54 3.15 1.53
N GLY A 169 -5.47 3.56 0.85
CA GLY A 169 -5.42 4.75 0.02
C GLY A 169 -6.30 4.68 -1.22
N ALA A 170 -6.81 5.83 -1.66
CA ALA A 170 -7.54 5.94 -2.93
C ALA A 170 -6.63 5.59 -4.13
N LEU A 171 -5.35 5.97 -4.05
CA LEU A 171 -4.29 5.52 -4.95
C LEU A 171 -3.31 4.63 -4.18
N CYS A 172 -2.88 3.54 -4.80
CA CYS A 172 -1.89 2.63 -4.25
C CYS A 172 -0.71 2.51 -5.22
N LEU A 173 0.47 2.91 -4.78
CA LEU A 173 1.72 2.86 -5.55
C LEU A 173 2.75 1.99 -4.85
N MET A 174 3.63 1.35 -5.62
CA MET A 174 4.77 0.61 -5.09
C MET A 174 6.04 1.46 -5.31
N ALA A 175 6.91 1.50 -4.32
CA ALA A 175 8.26 2.07 -4.43
C ALA A 175 9.29 1.03 -3.96
N ASP A 176 10.44 0.97 -4.62
CA ASP A 176 11.51 0.05 -4.25
C ASP A 176 12.29 0.56 -3.02
N ALA A 177 12.70 -0.36 -2.14
CA ALA A 177 13.39 -0.03 -0.90
C ALA A 177 14.84 0.44 -1.08
N ASP A 178 15.42 0.22 -2.27
CA ASP A 178 16.81 0.54 -2.58
C ASP A 178 17.04 2.02 -2.94
N GLY A 179 15.98 2.82 -3.04
CA GLY A 179 16.06 4.23 -3.44
C GLY A 179 16.44 4.44 -4.91
N ALA A 180 16.40 3.40 -5.74
CA ALA A 180 16.72 3.52 -7.17
C ALA A 180 15.70 4.38 -7.94
N THR A 181 14.52 4.61 -7.35
CA THR A 181 13.51 5.51 -7.89
C THR A 181 13.59 6.85 -7.17
N ASP A 182 13.99 7.90 -7.88
CA ASP A 182 13.92 9.27 -7.38
C ASP A 182 12.44 9.64 -7.17
N ILE A 183 12.03 9.73 -5.90
CA ILE A 183 10.65 10.06 -5.53
C ILE A 183 10.28 11.47 -5.95
N THR A 184 11.26 12.37 -6.08
CA THR A 184 11.03 13.79 -6.31
C THR A 184 10.54 14.07 -7.72
N ASP A 185 11.04 13.32 -8.71
CA ASP A 185 10.63 13.42 -10.12
C ASP A 185 9.66 12.29 -10.51
N GLY A 186 9.88 11.08 -9.98
CA GLY A 186 9.11 9.89 -10.36
C GLY A 186 7.65 9.95 -9.91
N LEU A 187 7.37 10.34 -8.66
CA LEU A 187 6.00 10.38 -8.15
C LEU A 187 5.12 11.38 -8.91
N PRO A 188 5.53 12.65 -9.12
CA PRO A 188 4.73 13.58 -9.92
C PRO A 188 4.52 13.11 -11.37
N ALA A 189 5.52 12.48 -11.99
CA ALA A 189 5.39 11.97 -13.35
C ALA A 189 4.32 10.87 -13.43
N VAL A 190 4.37 9.88 -12.53
CA VAL A 190 3.38 8.80 -12.48
C VAL A 190 1.98 9.33 -12.23
N LEU A 191 1.81 10.26 -11.29
CA LEU A 191 0.49 10.84 -10.98
C LEU A 191 -0.09 11.64 -12.16
N LYS A 192 0.75 12.38 -12.89
CA LYS A 192 0.33 13.10 -14.11
C LYS A 192 -0.13 12.13 -15.21
N GLU A 193 0.63 11.06 -15.44
CA GLU A 193 0.26 10.05 -16.42
C GLU A 193 -1.04 9.33 -16.03
N MET A 194 -1.24 9.02 -14.75
CA MET A 194 -2.51 8.48 -14.26
C MET A 194 -3.69 9.42 -14.53
N ALA A 195 -3.53 10.73 -14.29
CA ALA A 195 -4.55 11.73 -14.61
C ALA A 195 -4.86 11.79 -16.13
N ASN A 196 -3.84 11.66 -16.99
CA ASN A 196 -4.01 11.60 -18.44
C ASN A 196 -4.82 10.34 -18.88
N VAL A 197 -4.54 9.19 -18.28
CA VAL A 197 -5.29 7.95 -18.57
C VAL A 197 -6.76 8.08 -18.14
N VAL A 198 -7.01 8.69 -17.00
CA VAL A 198 -8.36 8.93 -16.47
C VAL A 198 -9.18 9.84 -17.40
N THR A 199 -8.59 10.94 -17.88
CA THR A 199 -9.26 11.88 -18.80
C THR A 199 -9.51 11.30 -20.20
N THR A 200 -8.66 10.40 -20.67
CA THR A 200 -8.85 9.71 -21.96
C THR A 200 -9.99 8.69 -21.90
N THR A 201 -10.21 8.07 -20.75
CA THR A 201 -11.27 7.05 -20.55
C THR A 201 -12.67 7.68 -20.47
N THR A 202 -12.79 8.91 -19.97
CA THR A 202 -14.08 9.65 -19.88
C THR A 202 -14.52 10.28 -21.21
N THR A 203 -13.58 10.66 -22.07
CA THR A 203 -13.88 11.25 -23.39
C THR A 203 -14.27 10.22 -24.45
N THR A 204 -13.85 8.97 -24.30
CA THR A 204 -14.21 7.87 -25.22
C THR A 204 -15.59 7.28 -24.92
N THR A 205 -16.05 7.31 -23.67
CA THR A 205 -17.39 6.83 -23.29
C THR A 205 -18.52 7.79 -23.68
N THR A 206 -18.22 9.08 -23.92
CA THR A 206 -19.22 10.07 -24.36
C THR A 206 -19.41 10.12 -25.88
N LYS A 207 -18.51 9.53 -26.68
CA LYS A 207 -18.61 9.46 -28.14
C LYS A 207 -19.35 8.23 -28.70
N GLY A 208 -19.83 7.32 -27.83
CA GLY A 208 -20.53 6.09 -28.23
C GLY A 208 -22.07 6.13 -28.16
N LYS A 209 -22.68 7.29 -27.88
CA LYS A 209 -24.14 7.51 -27.93
C LYS A 209 -24.46 8.70 -28.82
N SER A 210 -24.43 8.50 -30.13
CA SER A 210 -25.22 9.29 -31.09
C SER A 210 -25.74 8.36 -32.17
#